data_AF-A0A7S4JNR9-F1
#
_entry.id   AF-A0A7S4JNR9-F1
#
_cell.length_a   1.000
_cell.length_b   1.000
_cell.length_c   1.000
_cell.angle_alpha   90.00
_cell.angle_beta   90.00
_cell.angle_gamma   90.00
#
_symmetry.space_group_name_H-M   'P 1'
#
loop_
_entity.id
_entity.type
_entity.pdbx_description
1 polymer ?
#
loop_
_entity_poly.entity_id
_entity_poly.type
_entity_poly.pdbx_seq_one_letter_code
_entity_poly.pdbx_strand_id
1 'polypeptide(L)'
;MAFTYKSNREYNVPQGSNLVVKKINDLTEGSIAIIEKNLLLFQKKVKRNVKALVVKRGGPTRTKGVTLSYHDINNTTSCLRAIVKILKETAPGDSVLVEEFLETLPSHKVVPERLIPIQSSQNVKVENAPDLLSHIIDLMDENDSTDWEDNHLDNISQSPMSFTVRVVSTLSSTGVPLGGCETCFVQPKDKVPSHSTTLPVTLEQVLRQWGFNEERDINRIHTVLRGESERVHRMLLSEVGQQEKVTEVTGQIDIISVDFILALRGSLVMPYVIRVHDHDTLVMPQRLDECLGRRGHCARPWVERMFSRSQNKVLQGRCVLICGGGGFGKLEQWDLMDELGIKLVLADPNPNHIVKDRVWQFLHVPSLTDHSQDGENAKLIVEMLEERGIKDQVHGVTTTYDPCVVVASHVARLLGLAGNDPEAHELAKNKLAFAKFLKNCPAFSRYHSRPGLFVAESVKISCVDDIKKALSGKDQVMSLPAVLKNSHGMCGMGVMLVNTLEEAIEVYEKMEEDLRRDLDSDWTGLSFGGETFLMEYLDGTEHDVDIVMFQGELVAAMVTDNGP
;
A
#
# COMPACT_ATOMS: atom_id res chain seq x y z
N MET A 1 -12.38 -18.78 28.94
CA MET A 1 -12.75 -18.20 30.26
C MET A 1 -11.67 -17.19 30.65
N ALA A 2 -12.01 -16.11 31.34
CA ALA A 2 -11.04 -15.09 31.77
C ALA A 2 -11.26 -14.72 33.24
N PHE A 3 -10.17 -14.50 33.97
CA PHE A 3 -10.14 -13.96 35.32
C PHE A 3 -9.44 -12.60 35.31
N THR A 4 -10.13 -11.53 35.70
CA THR A 4 -9.56 -10.17 35.73
C THR A 4 -9.15 -9.82 37.16
N TYR A 5 -7.92 -9.33 37.35
CA TYR A 5 -7.40 -9.04 38.69
C TYR A 5 -7.50 -7.55 39.01
N LYS A 6 -8.19 -7.19 40.10
CA LYS A 6 -8.36 -5.80 40.56
C LYS A 6 -8.76 -4.82 39.45
N SER A 7 -9.56 -5.29 38.49
CA SER A 7 -9.92 -4.51 37.31
C SER A 7 -11.16 -3.67 37.59
N ASN A 8 -11.05 -2.35 37.45
CA ASN A 8 -12.21 -1.45 37.48
C ASN A 8 -12.99 -1.44 36.15
N ARG A 9 -12.54 -2.20 35.15
CA ARG A 9 -13.17 -2.27 33.84
C ARG A 9 -14.37 -3.21 33.88
N GLU A 10 -15.51 -2.74 33.36
CA GLU A 10 -16.63 -3.61 33.00
C GLU A 10 -16.39 -4.16 31.59
N TYR A 11 -16.33 -5.49 31.48
CA TYR A 11 -16.13 -6.15 30.19
C TYR A 11 -17.51 -6.44 29.58
N ASN A 12 -17.87 -5.70 28.53
CA ASN A 12 -19.04 -6.00 27.72
C ASN A 12 -18.77 -7.25 26.88
N VAL A 13 -19.23 -8.39 27.37
CA VAL A 13 -19.16 -9.67 26.66
C VAL A 13 -20.22 -9.66 25.55
N PRO A 14 -19.85 -9.75 24.26
CA PRO A 14 -20.81 -9.71 23.16
C PRO A 14 -21.89 -10.80 23.29
N GLN A 15 -23.13 -10.44 22.98
CA GLN A 15 -24.26 -11.35 23.01
C GLN A 15 -24.01 -12.55 22.07
N GLY A 16 -24.08 -13.77 22.60
CA GLY A 16 -23.79 -15.01 21.87
C GLY A 16 -22.33 -15.50 21.94
N SER A 17 -21.42 -14.78 22.61
CA SER A 17 -20.05 -15.26 22.82
C SER A 17 -19.97 -16.33 23.93
N ASN A 18 -19.04 -17.28 23.77
CA ASN A 18 -18.74 -18.30 24.80
C ASN A 18 -17.76 -17.78 25.87
N LEU A 19 -17.47 -16.48 25.88
CA LEU A 19 -16.53 -15.88 26.81
C LEU A 19 -17.22 -15.67 28.17
N VAL A 20 -16.58 -16.16 29.23
CA VAL A 20 -16.99 -15.91 30.60
C VAL A 20 -15.86 -15.16 31.30
N VAL A 21 -16.13 -13.94 31.75
CA VAL A 21 -15.19 -13.10 32.50
C VAL A 21 -15.59 -13.09 33.97
N LYS A 22 -14.63 -13.32 34.87
CA LYS A 22 -14.81 -13.28 36.32
C LYS A 22 -13.84 -12.31 36.96
N LYS A 23 -14.38 -11.36 37.71
CA LYS A 23 -13.59 -10.36 38.43
C LYS A 23 -13.11 -10.92 39.76
N ILE A 24 -11.80 -10.80 39.98
CA ILE A 24 -11.07 -11.24 41.17
C ILE A 24 -10.47 -10.00 41.83
N ASN A 25 -10.99 -9.61 42.99
CA ASN A 25 -10.58 -8.39 43.68
C ASN A 25 -9.35 -8.60 44.59
N ASP A 26 -9.16 -9.82 45.07
CA ASP A 26 -8.06 -10.25 45.92
C ASP A 26 -7.72 -11.73 45.65
N LEU A 27 -6.64 -12.22 46.25
CA LEU A 27 -6.24 -13.62 46.15
C LEU A 27 -6.36 -14.32 47.51
N THR A 28 -7.42 -14.01 48.26
CA THR A 28 -7.78 -14.72 49.50
C THR A 28 -8.32 -16.12 49.19
N GLU A 29 -8.41 -16.99 50.21
CA GLU A 29 -8.99 -18.34 50.07
C GLU A 29 -10.39 -18.31 49.44
N GLY A 30 -11.21 -17.33 49.80
CA GLY A 30 -12.56 -17.14 49.23
C GLY A 30 -12.53 -16.87 47.73
N SER A 31 -11.60 -16.03 47.27
CA SER A 31 -11.44 -15.71 45.84
C SER A 31 -10.81 -16.87 45.06
N ILE A 32 -9.92 -17.65 45.68
CA ILE A 32 -9.37 -18.87 45.08
C ILE A 32 -10.46 -19.93 44.90
N ALA A 33 -11.35 -20.10 45.89
CA ALA A 33 -12.50 -21.00 45.77
C ALA A 33 -13.47 -20.58 44.63
N ILE A 34 -13.61 -19.28 44.38
CA ILE A 34 -14.37 -18.77 43.23
C ILE A 34 -13.69 -19.15 41.91
N ILE A 35 -12.36 -19.00 41.81
CA ILE A 35 -11.59 -19.41 40.62
C ILE A 35 -11.77 -20.91 40.38
N GLU A 36 -11.59 -21.73 41.41
CA GLU A 36 -11.72 -23.19 41.34
C GLU A 36 -13.12 -23.63 40.91
N LYS A 37 -14.17 -23.07 41.52
CA LYS A 37 -15.57 -23.35 41.16
C LYS A 37 -15.84 -23.05 39.68
N ASN A 38 -15.36 -21.92 39.18
CA ASN A 38 -15.57 -21.53 37.79
C ASN A 38 -14.72 -22.37 36.82
N LEU A 39 -13.50 -22.75 37.22
CA LEU A 39 -12.65 -23.66 36.47
C LEU A 39 -13.31 -25.05 36.31
N LEU A 40 -13.88 -25.59 37.39
CA LEU A 40 -14.63 -26.85 37.33
C LEU A 40 -15.86 -26.76 36.42
N LEU A 41 -16.60 -25.64 36.46
CA LEU A 41 -17.71 -25.40 35.55
C LEU A 41 -17.26 -25.28 34.10
N PHE A 42 -16.10 -24.66 33.86
CA PHE A 42 -15.52 -24.56 32.53
C PHE A 42 -15.07 -25.94 32.01
N GLN A 43 -14.32 -26.71 32.80
CA GLN A 43 -13.91 -28.09 32.48
C GLN A 43 -15.10 -28.98 32.10
N LYS A 44 -16.23 -28.86 32.80
CA LYS A 44 -17.47 -29.59 32.49
C LYS A 44 -18.15 -29.16 31.19
N LYS A 45 -17.96 -27.91 30.76
CA LYS A 45 -18.55 -27.35 29.53
C LYS A 45 -17.69 -27.57 28.30
N VAL A 46 -16.39 -27.74 28.47
CA VAL A 46 -15.46 -28.04 27.38
C VAL A 46 -15.83 -29.40 26.75
N LYS A 47 -15.74 -29.51 25.43
CA LYS A 47 -16.17 -30.69 24.66
C LYS A 47 -15.38 -31.95 25.08
N ARG A 48 -16.00 -33.13 24.95
CA ARG A 48 -15.42 -34.44 25.31
C ARG A 48 -14.06 -34.77 24.67
N ASN A 49 -13.64 -34.06 23.62
CA ASN A 49 -12.42 -34.36 22.86
C ASN A 49 -11.21 -33.48 23.24
N VAL A 50 -11.34 -32.60 24.23
CA VAL A 50 -10.23 -31.74 24.68
C VAL A 50 -9.47 -32.46 25.79
N LYS A 51 -8.16 -32.66 25.59
CA LYS A 51 -7.29 -33.35 26.57
C LYS A 51 -6.58 -32.40 27.54
N ALA A 52 -6.41 -31.14 27.16
CA ALA A 52 -5.66 -30.17 27.95
C ALA A 52 -6.33 -28.78 27.96
N LEU A 53 -5.96 -27.97 28.95
CA LEU A 53 -6.30 -26.56 29.06
C LEU A 53 -5.02 -25.73 28.94
N VAL A 54 -5.17 -24.55 28.33
CA VAL A 54 -4.13 -23.54 28.22
C VAL A 54 -4.42 -22.44 29.23
N VAL A 55 -3.45 -22.12 30.07
CA VAL A 55 -3.50 -20.99 30.99
C VAL A 55 -2.49 -19.96 30.51
N LYS A 56 -2.96 -18.75 30.17
CA LYS A 56 -2.11 -17.69 29.63
C LYS A 56 -2.50 -16.32 30.19
N ARG A 57 -1.57 -15.36 30.22
CA ARG A 57 -1.91 -13.97 30.53
C ARG A 57 -2.68 -13.33 29.36
N GLY A 58 -3.63 -12.45 29.67
CA GLY A 58 -4.33 -11.60 28.71
C GLY A 58 -3.77 -10.17 28.72
N GLY A 59 -3.65 -9.58 27.53
CA GLY A 59 -3.09 -8.22 27.31
C GLY A 59 -1.69 -8.24 26.67
N PRO A 60 -1.18 -7.08 26.19
CA PRO A 60 0.15 -6.97 25.60
C PRO A 60 1.25 -7.26 26.63
N THR A 61 2.14 -8.20 26.30
CA THR A 61 3.12 -8.79 27.22
C THR A 61 4.28 -7.83 27.54
N ARG A 62 4.14 -6.99 28.58
CA ARG A 62 5.20 -6.06 29.01
C ARG A 62 6.13 -6.58 30.13
N THR A 63 5.97 -7.82 30.59
CA THR A 63 6.76 -8.39 31.70
C THR A 63 7.53 -9.64 31.28
N LYS A 64 8.79 -9.76 31.74
CA LYS A 64 9.64 -10.93 31.54
C LYS A 64 9.12 -12.15 32.34
N GLY A 65 8.98 -13.32 31.69
CA GLY A 65 8.61 -14.59 32.35
C GLY A 65 7.80 -15.53 31.44
N VAL A 66 7.68 -16.81 31.82
CA VAL A 66 6.83 -17.79 31.12
C VAL A 66 5.37 -17.49 31.43
N THR A 67 4.66 -16.89 30.46
CA THR A 67 3.27 -16.41 30.59
C THR A 67 2.22 -17.40 30.09
N LEU A 68 2.61 -18.64 29.82
CA LEU A 68 1.82 -19.68 29.16
C LEU A 68 2.14 -21.06 29.73
N SER A 69 1.12 -21.82 30.11
CA SER A 69 1.28 -23.21 30.56
C SER A 69 0.13 -24.11 30.08
N TYR A 70 0.43 -25.40 29.93
CA TYR A 70 -0.49 -26.44 29.48
C TYR A 70 -0.75 -27.42 30.62
N HIS A 71 -2.01 -27.84 30.77
CA HIS A 71 -2.43 -28.67 31.88
C HIS A 71 -3.46 -29.71 31.43
N ASP A 72 -3.37 -30.93 31.93
CA ASP A 72 -4.40 -31.96 31.69
C ASP A 72 -5.78 -31.43 32.13
N ILE A 73 -6.81 -31.65 31.30
CA ILE A 73 -8.17 -31.16 31.56
C ILE A 73 -8.75 -31.68 32.87
N ASN A 74 -8.32 -32.86 33.33
CA ASN A 74 -8.75 -33.48 34.58
C ASN A 74 -7.92 -33.01 35.79
N ASN A 75 -6.79 -32.34 35.58
CA ASN A 75 -5.92 -31.86 36.64
C ASN A 75 -6.25 -30.41 37.05
N THR A 76 -7.40 -30.23 37.71
CA THR A 76 -7.87 -28.92 38.21
C THR A 76 -6.85 -28.25 39.13
N THR A 77 -6.13 -29.03 39.95
CA THR A 77 -5.15 -28.49 40.89
C THR A 77 -3.98 -27.82 40.17
N SER A 78 -3.45 -28.44 39.11
CA SER A 78 -2.35 -27.89 38.31
C SER A 78 -2.77 -26.60 37.60
N CYS A 79 -3.93 -26.61 36.94
CA CYS A 79 -4.54 -25.42 36.33
C CYS A 79 -4.72 -24.28 37.33
N LEU A 80 -5.29 -24.57 38.51
CA LEU A 80 -5.56 -23.57 39.54
C LEU A 80 -4.27 -22.92 40.04
N ARG A 81 -3.22 -23.71 40.29
CA ARG A 81 -1.90 -23.18 40.68
C ARG A 81 -1.34 -22.23 39.63
N ALA A 82 -1.46 -22.58 38.34
CA ALA A 82 -0.98 -21.72 37.26
C ALA A 82 -1.78 -20.41 37.18
N ILE A 83 -3.12 -20.47 37.27
CA ILE A 83 -3.96 -19.27 37.27
C ILE A 83 -3.58 -18.33 38.41
N VAL A 84 -3.46 -18.86 39.64
CA VAL A 84 -3.08 -18.08 40.81
C VAL A 84 -1.67 -17.51 40.68
N LYS A 85 -0.72 -18.30 40.17
CA LYS A 85 0.65 -17.83 39.91
C LYS A 85 0.65 -16.64 38.97
N ILE A 86 -0.01 -16.75 37.81
CA ILE A 86 -0.05 -15.66 36.83
C ILE A 86 -0.78 -14.45 37.43
N LEU A 87 -1.90 -14.63 38.13
CA LEU A 87 -2.61 -13.50 38.78
C LEU A 87 -1.75 -12.76 39.80
N LYS A 88 -0.87 -13.44 40.55
CA LYS A 88 0.08 -12.80 41.49
C LYS A 88 1.13 -11.94 40.78
N GLU A 89 1.54 -12.38 39.60
CA GLU A 89 2.56 -11.71 38.78
C GLU A 89 1.95 -10.65 37.83
N THR A 90 0.63 -10.53 37.81
CA THR A 90 -0.13 -9.67 36.88
C THR A 90 -0.49 -8.33 37.54
N ALA A 91 -0.35 -7.24 36.77
CA ALA A 91 -0.70 -5.90 37.24
C ALA A 91 -2.22 -5.75 37.46
N PRO A 92 -2.67 -4.89 38.40
CA PRO A 92 -4.09 -4.55 38.53
C PRO A 92 -4.68 -4.08 37.19
N GLY A 93 -5.79 -4.67 36.77
CA GLY A 93 -6.47 -4.37 35.50
C GLY A 93 -6.27 -5.42 34.41
N ASP A 94 -5.22 -6.23 34.49
CA ASP A 94 -4.92 -7.28 33.52
C ASP A 94 -5.70 -8.58 33.83
N SER A 95 -5.61 -9.55 32.91
CA SER A 95 -6.37 -10.79 32.99
C SER A 95 -5.53 -12.04 32.82
N VAL A 96 -6.07 -13.16 33.28
CA VAL A 96 -5.61 -14.51 32.98
C VAL A 96 -6.68 -15.22 32.19
N LEU A 97 -6.31 -15.76 31.04
CA LEU A 97 -7.15 -16.51 30.14
C LEU A 97 -6.95 -18.01 30.37
N VAL A 98 -8.06 -18.73 30.41
CA VAL A 98 -8.11 -20.19 30.44
C VAL A 98 -8.91 -20.64 29.23
N GLU A 99 -8.26 -21.39 28.35
CA GLU A 99 -8.79 -21.81 27.06
C GLU A 99 -8.69 -23.33 26.91
N GLU A 100 -9.54 -23.90 26.05
CA GLU A 100 -9.38 -25.28 25.62
C GLU A 100 -8.09 -25.38 24.79
N PHE A 101 -7.25 -26.38 25.08
CA PHE A 101 -6.15 -26.71 24.18
C PHE A 101 -6.74 -27.44 22.97
N LEU A 102 -6.75 -26.77 21.83
CA LEU A 102 -7.06 -27.40 20.57
C LEU A 102 -5.77 -28.02 20.04
N GLU A 103 -5.78 -29.33 19.83
CA GLU A 103 -4.68 -30.01 19.13
C GLU A 103 -4.52 -29.32 17.77
N THR A 104 -3.34 -28.73 17.55
CA THR A 104 -2.95 -28.23 16.23
C THR A 104 -2.95 -29.39 15.26
N LEU A 105 -3.31 -29.15 14.00
CA LEU A 105 -3.18 -30.19 12.98
C LEU A 105 -1.74 -30.76 12.99
N PRO A 106 -1.57 -32.09 12.94
CA PRO A 106 -0.26 -32.68 12.78
C PRO A 106 0.33 -32.26 11.43
N SER A 107 1.61 -31.89 11.40
CA SER A 107 2.33 -31.72 10.14
C SER A 107 2.58 -33.09 9.50
N HIS A 108 1.66 -33.58 8.68
CA HIS A 108 1.90 -34.82 7.98
C HIS A 108 2.99 -34.58 6.90
N LYS A 109 4.13 -35.27 7.06
CA LYS A 109 5.30 -35.34 6.15
C LYS A 109 6.19 -34.10 6.07
N VAL A 110 7.19 -34.03 6.95
CA VAL A 110 8.51 -33.48 6.59
C VAL A 110 9.20 -34.55 5.74
N VAL A 111 9.17 -34.40 4.42
CA VAL A 111 9.99 -35.22 3.52
C VAL A 111 11.40 -34.59 3.50
N PRO A 112 12.49 -35.35 3.69
CA PRO A 112 13.83 -34.83 3.44
C PRO A 112 13.93 -34.48 1.95
N GLU A 113 14.45 -33.28 1.67
CA GLU A 113 14.90 -32.77 0.37
C GLU A 113 14.70 -33.69 -0.84
N ARG A 114 13.73 -33.34 -1.68
CA ARG A 114 13.84 -33.58 -3.13
C ARG A 114 13.99 -32.25 -3.84
N LEU A 115 15.26 -31.91 -4.06
CA LEU A 115 15.82 -31.21 -5.22
C LEU A 115 14.87 -30.26 -5.96
N ILE A 116 14.94 -28.98 -5.61
CA ILE A 116 14.70 -27.91 -6.60
C ILE A 116 15.97 -27.87 -7.46
N PRO A 117 15.91 -28.09 -8.79
CA PRO A 117 17.04 -27.76 -9.64
C PRO A 117 17.16 -26.25 -9.65
N ILE A 118 18.09 -25.72 -8.86
CA ILE A 118 18.58 -24.37 -9.04
C ILE A 118 19.28 -24.40 -10.39
N GLN A 119 18.66 -23.81 -11.41
CA GLN A 119 19.40 -23.44 -12.61
C GLN A 119 20.50 -22.48 -12.16
N SER A 120 21.73 -22.98 -12.22
CA SER A 120 22.93 -22.22 -11.90
C SER A 120 23.01 -21.00 -12.81
N SER A 121 22.73 -19.81 -12.26
CA SER A 121 23.35 -18.60 -12.79
C SER A 121 24.84 -18.72 -12.49
N GLN A 122 25.59 -19.05 -13.52
CA GLN A 122 27.04 -19.06 -13.46
C GLN A 122 27.55 -17.66 -13.06
N ASN A 123 28.57 -17.66 -12.19
CA ASN A 123 29.49 -16.56 -11.89
C ASN A 123 29.15 -15.58 -10.76
N VAL A 124 28.92 -16.09 -9.54
CA VAL A 124 29.34 -15.36 -8.33
C VAL A 124 30.16 -16.31 -7.45
N LYS A 125 31.49 -16.15 -7.47
CA LYS A 125 32.37 -16.76 -6.47
C LYS A 125 32.16 -16.03 -5.14
N VAL A 126 31.42 -16.64 -4.22
CA VAL A 126 31.49 -16.30 -2.79
C VAL A 126 32.38 -17.35 -2.15
N GLU A 127 33.57 -16.94 -1.76
CA GLU A 127 34.50 -17.78 -1.01
C GLU A 127 33.98 -17.98 0.43
N ASN A 128 34.02 -19.24 0.86
CA ASN A 128 33.94 -19.74 2.24
C ASN A 128 32.56 -19.89 2.92
N ALA A 129 31.73 -20.78 2.36
CA ALA A 129 30.62 -21.46 3.06
C ALA A 129 31.00 -22.58 4.08
N PRO A 130 32.21 -23.18 4.12
CA PRO A 130 32.49 -24.29 5.06
C PRO A 130 32.56 -23.90 6.54
N ASP A 131 32.84 -22.63 6.87
CA ASP A 131 33.01 -22.19 8.27
C ASP A 131 31.67 -22.01 9.02
N LEU A 132 30.55 -21.87 8.30
CA LEU A 132 29.22 -21.74 8.90
C LEU A 132 28.61 -23.10 9.28
N LEU A 133 28.95 -24.14 8.52
CA LEU A 133 28.46 -25.51 8.72
C LEU A 133 29.18 -26.22 9.87
N SER A 134 30.47 -25.94 10.09
CA SER A 134 31.22 -26.48 11.23
C SER A 134 30.70 -25.95 12.58
N HIS A 135 30.32 -24.66 12.64
CA HIS A 135 29.78 -24.05 13.86
C HIS A 135 28.39 -24.58 14.27
N ILE A 136 27.61 -25.11 13.32
CA ILE A 136 26.27 -25.66 13.59
C ILE A 136 26.37 -27.11 14.08
N ILE A 137 27.37 -27.86 13.61
CA ILE A 137 27.58 -29.27 13.99
C ILE A 137 28.14 -29.38 15.41
N ASP A 138 29.04 -28.47 15.81
CA ASP A 138 29.62 -28.46 17.17
C ASP A 138 28.59 -28.12 18.28
N LEU A 139 27.43 -27.54 17.94
CA LEU A 139 26.36 -27.22 18.89
C LEU A 139 25.37 -28.38 19.13
N MET A 140 25.50 -29.49 18.41
CA MET A 140 24.53 -30.60 18.44
C MET A 140 24.98 -31.83 19.24
N ASP A 141 26.19 -31.83 19.80
CA ASP A 141 26.81 -33.01 20.41
C ASP A 141 27.08 -32.84 21.92
N GLU A 142 26.04 -32.91 22.76
CA GLU A 142 26.15 -33.28 24.18
C GLU A 142 24.90 -34.09 24.63
N ASN A 143 25.09 -35.43 24.70
CA ASN A 143 24.61 -36.47 25.65
C ASN A 143 23.53 -36.11 26.72
N ASP A 144 22.64 -36.97 27.24
CA ASP A 144 22.65 -38.43 27.45
C ASP A 144 21.22 -38.96 27.81
N SER A 145 20.96 -40.23 27.45
CA SER A 145 20.07 -41.29 28.00
C SER A 145 18.83 -40.98 28.90
N THR A 146 17.69 -41.65 28.62
CA THR A 146 17.22 -42.86 29.36
C THR A 146 15.90 -43.44 28.81
N ASP A 147 15.87 -44.77 28.73
CA ASP A 147 14.78 -45.65 28.30
C ASP A 147 13.50 -45.55 29.13
N TRP A 148 12.33 -45.73 28.51
CA TRP A 148 11.17 -46.47 29.06
C TRP A 148 10.34 -47.06 27.91
N GLU A 149 10.37 -48.38 27.76
CA GLU A 149 9.34 -49.18 27.11
C GLU A 149 8.08 -49.18 27.99
N ASP A 150 6.88 -48.95 27.43
CA ASP A 150 5.97 -50.05 27.06
C ASP A 150 4.58 -49.53 26.60
N ASN A 151 4.30 -49.82 25.34
CA ASN A 151 3.07 -50.40 24.78
C ASN A 151 1.68 -49.72 24.93
N HIS A 152 1.15 -49.47 23.72
CA HIS A 152 -0.24 -49.55 23.26
C HIS A 152 -0.95 -48.23 22.98
N LEU A 153 -0.61 -47.62 21.83
CA LEU A 153 -1.50 -46.89 20.90
C LEU A 153 -0.74 -46.57 19.58
N ASP A 154 -0.01 -47.53 19.04
CA ASP A 154 0.86 -47.34 17.87
C ASP A 154 0.11 -47.53 16.56
N ASN A 155 -0.28 -46.40 15.93
CA ASN A 155 -0.18 -46.14 14.48
C ASN A 155 -1.08 -44.95 14.02
N ILE A 156 -1.03 -43.83 14.74
CA ILE A 156 -1.30 -42.51 14.15
C ILE A 156 -0.02 -41.69 14.32
N SER A 157 0.68 -41.50 13.21
CA SER A 157 2.04 -40.96 13.12
C SER A 157 2.19 -39.61 13.81
N GLN A 158 3.01 -39.59 14.87
CA GLN A 158 3.49 -38.38 15.54
C GLN A 158 4.54 -37.70 14.64
N SER A 159 4.22 -36.54 14.09
CA SER A 159 5.23 -35.71 13.43
C SER A 159 6.03 -34.91 14.47
N PRO A 160 7.37 -34.81 14.33
CA PRO A 160 8.22 -34.13 15.29
C PRO A 160 8.17 -32.60 15.21
N MET A 161 7.38 -32.00 14.30
CA MET A 161 7.39 -30.54 14.06
C MET A 161 5.99 -29.89 14.20
N SER A 162 5.93 -28.72 14.83
CA SER A 162 4.78 -27.83 14.90
C SER A 162 5.07 -26.49 14.21
N PHE A 163 4.04 -25.71 13.91
CA PHE A 163 4.23 -24.35 13.42
C PHE A 163 3.24 -23.34 14.01
N THR A 164 3.65 -22.08 13.97
CA THR A 164 2.77 -20.91 14.19
C THR A 164 2.88 -19.95 13.01
N VAL A 165 1.85 -19.14 12.78
CA VAL A 165 1.85 -18.12 11.71
C VAL A 165 1.90 -16.75 12.34
N ARG A 166 2.90 -15.94 12.00
CA ARG A 166 2.92 -14.52 12.32
C ARG A 166 2.44 -13.71 11.15
N VAL A 167 1.52 -12.80 11.40
CA VAL A 167 1.12 -11.78 10.42
C VAL A 167 1.54 -10.42 10.94
N VAL A 168 2.35 -9.71 10.15
CA VAL A 168 2.66 -8.30 10.40
C VAL A 168 1.50 -7.45 9.92
N SER A 169 0.99 -6.60 10.81
CA SER A 169 0.01 -5.57 10.46
C SER A 169 0.59 -4.19 10.69
N THR A 170 0.52 -3.34 9.67
CA THR A 170 1.07 -1.97 9.64
C THR A 170 -0.02 -0.98 9.25
N LEU A 171 0.09 0.27 9.69
CA LEU A 171 -0.77 1.32 9.15
C LEU A 171 -0.36 1.66 7.70
N SER A 172 -1.35 1.75 6.82
CA SER A 172 -1.20 2.30 5.47
C SER A 172 -0.77 3.77 5.50
N SER A 173 -0.41 4.32 4.34
CA SER A 173 -0.22 5.76 4.13
C SER A 173 -1.42 6.60 4.59
N THR A 174 -2.64 6.07 4.53
CA THR A 174 -3.88 6.69 4.99
C THR A 174 -4.21 6.42 6.47
N GLY A 175 -3.40 5.63 7.18
CA GLY A 175 -3.58 5.34 8.60
C GLY A 175 -4.53 4.17 8.90
N VAL A 176 -4.85 3.35 7.92
CA VAL A 176 -5.69 2.15 8.07
C VAL A 176 -4.81 0.92 8.28
N PRO A 177 -5.10 0.03 9.24
CA PRO A 177 -4.35 -1.23 9.38
C PRO A 177 -4.45 -2.11 8.13
N LEU A 178 -3.28 -2.58 7.68
CA LEU A 178 -3.10 -3.52 6.58
C LEU A 178 -2.37 -4.75 7.09
N GLY A 179 -2.94 -5.94 6.92
CA GLY A 179 -2.27 -7.21 7.17
C GLY A 179 -1.48 -7.61 5.93
N GLY A 180 -0.16 -7.77 6.06
CA GLY A 180 0.71 -7.97 4.91
C GLY A 180 1.51 -9.26 5.00
N CYS A 181 2.65 -9.18 5.69
CA CYS A 181 3.65 -10.25 5.69
C CYS A 181 3.25 -11.41 6.61
N GLU A 182 2.94 -12.57 6.02
CA GLU A 182 2.77 -13.82 6.74
C GLU A 182 4.07 -14.63 6.76
N THR A 183 4.54 -14.96 7.96
CA THR A 183 5.71 -15.81 8.18
C THR A 183 5.30 -16.98 9.05
N CYS A 184 5.57 -18.20 8.61
CA CYS A 184 5.40 -19.38 9.45
C CYS A 184 6.69 -19.68 10.20
N PHE A 185 6.56 -20.06 11.46
CA PHE A 185 7.67 -20.52 12.28
C PHE A 185 7.54 -22.00 12.51
N VAL A 186 8.41 -22.78 11.88
CA VAL A 186 8.42 -24.24 12.04
C VAL A 186 9.45 -24.60 13.10
N GLN A 187 9.06 -25.47 14.03
CA GLN A 187 9.89 -25.87 15.16
C GLN A 187 9.62 -27.33 15.56
N PRO A 188 10.54 -27.98 16.29
CA PRO A 188 10.25 -29.26 16.90
C PRO A 188 9.09 -29.15 17.91
N LYS A 189 8.18 -30.13 17.89
CA LYS A 189 6.96 -30.18 18.69
C LYS A 189 7.25 -30.13 20.20
N ASP A 190 8.37 -30.72 20.61
CA ASP A 190 8.77 -30.84 22.02
C ASP A 190 9.65 -29.69 22.50
N LYS A 191 10.01 -28.75 21.61
CA LYS A 191 10.81 -27.56 21.96
C LYS A 191 9.93 -26.33 22.14
N VAL A 192 10.28 -25.50 23.12
CA VAL A 192 9.63 -24.20 23.33
C VAL A 192 9.98 -23.27 22.15
N PRO A 193 9.01 -22.52 21.59
CA PRO A 193 9.29 -21.53 20.56
C PRO A 193 10.31 -20.48 21.02
N SER A 194 11.40 -20.34 20.27
CA SER A 194 12.41 -19.30 20.48
C SER A 194 13.11 -18.96 19.16
N HIS A 195 13.74 -17.79 19.08
CA HIS A 195 14.43 -17.33 17.86
C HIS A 195 15.59 -18.23 17.38
N SER A 196 16.08 -19.13 18.24
CA SER A 196 17.13 -20.11 17.91
C SER A 196 16.58 -21.50 17.60
N THR A 197 15.30 -21.76 17.88
CA THR A 197 14.64 -23.07 17.69
C THR A 197 13.57 -23.06 16.59
N THR A 198 13.36 -21.92 15.94
CA THR A 198 12.34 -21.72 14.90
C THR A 198 12.97 -21.37 13.56
N LEU A 199 12.54 -22.06 12.50
CA LEU A 199 12.89 -21.75 11.12
C LEU A 199 11.76 -20.92 10.47
N PRO A 200 12.03 -19.70 9.96
CA PRO A 200 11.04 -18.95 9.21
C PRO A 200 10.86 -19.52 7.81
N VAL A 201 9.62 -19.77 7.41
CA VAL A 201 9.22 -20.27 6.08
C VAL A 201 7.95 -19.57 5.60
N THR A 202 7.63 -19.68 4.31
CA THR A 202 6.41 -19.05 3.79
C THR A 202 5.16 -19.82 4.22
N LEU A 203 4.03 -19.11 4.36
CA LEU A 203 2.73 -19.75 4.62
C LEU A 203 2.37 -20.75 3.53
N GLU A 204 2.62 -20.40 2.27
CA GLU A 204 2.35 -21.26 1.13
C GLU A 204 3.12 -22.60 1.22
N GLN A 205 4.41 -22.57 1.55
CA GLN A 205 5.22 -23.78 1.71
C GLN A 205 4.62 -24.71 2.77
N VAL A 206 4.21 -24.15 3.90
CA VAL A 206 3.60 -24.91 5.00
C VAL A 206 2.23 -25.47 4.61
N LEU A 207 1.37 -24.67 3.98
CA LEU A 207 0.04 -25.09 3.56
C LEU A 207 0.08 -26.19 2.49
N ARG A 208 0.97 -26.08 1.49
CA ARG A 208 1.16 -27.12 0.48
C ARG A 208 1.65 -28.42 1.09
N GLN A 209 2.59 -28.35 2.02
CA GLN A 209 3.03 -29.54 2.79
C GLN A 209 1.88 -30.14 3.61
N TRP A 210 0.93 -29.32 4.03
CA TRP A 210 -0.29 -29.74 4.74
C TRP A 210 -1.42 -30.22 3.83
N GLY A 211 -1.16 -30.38 2.53
CA GLY A 211 -2.11 -30.94 1.57
C GLY A 211 -3.09 -29.93 0.98
N PHE A 212 -2.92 -28.63 1.26
CA PHE A 212 -3.64 -27.57 0.55
C PHE A 212 -2.97 -27.35 -0.81
N ASN A 213 -3.51 -27.98 -1.85
CA ASN A 213 -2.97 -27.89 -3.21
C ASN A 213 -3.70 -26.85 -4.09
N GLU A 214 -4.92 -26.47 -3.72
CA GLU A 214 -5.71 -25.50 -4.48
C GLU A 214 -5.33 -24.06 -4.10
N GLU A 215 -4.96 -23.24 -5.10
CA GLU A 215 -4.67 -21.81 -4.91
C GLU A 215 -5.81 -21.06 -4.22
N ARG A 216 -7.06 -21.44 -4.50
CA ARG A 216 -8.24 -20.82 -3.90
C ARG A 216 -8.24 -20.98 -2.38
N ASP A 217 -7.86 -22.14 -1.87
CA ASP A 217 -7.86 -22.42 -0.43
C ASP A 217 -6.70 -21.71 0.27
N ILE A 218 -5.52 -21.70 -0.34
CA ILE A 218 -4.35 -20.96 0.16
C ILE A 218 -4.68 -19.47 0.25
N ASN A 219 -5.23 -18.88 -0.82
CA ASN A 219 -5.61 -17.47 -0.86
C ASN A 219 -6.71 -17.15 0.17
N ARG A 220 -7.65 -18.06 0.39
CA ARG A 220 -8.67 -17.89 1.44
C ARG A 220 -8.05 -17.82 2.83
N ILE A 221 -7.04 -18.66 3.11
CA ILE A 221 -6.34 -18.67 4.41
C ILE A 221 -5.54 -17.37 4.59
N HIS A 222 -4.86 -16.88 3.56
CA HIS A 222 -4.21 -15.57 3.55
C HIS A 222 -5.19 -14.45 3.94
N THR A 223 -6.33 -14.35 3.24
CA THR A 223 -7.35 -13.32 3.50
C THR A 223 -7.86 -13.37 4.94
N VAL A 224 -8.13 -14.57 5.46
CA VAL A 224 -8.64 -14.75 6.83
C VAL A 224 -7.59 -14.34 7.88
N LEU A 225 -6.33 -14.72 7.69
CA LEU A 225 -5.22 -14.34 8.57
C LEU A 225 -4.97 -12.82 8.58
N ARG A 226 -4.92 -12.20 7.39
CA ARG A 226 -4.76 -10.75 7.24
C ARG A 226 -5.91 -10.00 7.91
N GLY A 227 -7.15 -10.35 7.59
CA GLY A 227 -8.33 -9.72 8.16
C GLY A 227 -8.39 -9.78 9.69
N GLU A 228 -8.02 -10.92 10.28
CA GLU A 228 -7.93 -11.04 11.73
C GLU A 228 -6.79 -10.20 12.33
N SER A 229 -5.63 -10.15 11.68
CA SER A 229 -4.51 -9.30 12.14
C SER A 229 -4.88 -7.81 12.12
N GLU A 230 -5.56 -7.35 11.07
CA GLU A 230 -6.04 -5.98 10.95
C GLU A 230 -7.12 -5.67 11.98
N ARG A 231 -8.03 -6.62 12.25
CA ARG A 231 -9.05 -6.47 13.28
C ARG A 231 -8.40 -6.28 14.65
N VAL A 232 -7.38 -7.07 14.99
CA VAL A 232 -6.61 -6.93 16.23
C VAL A 232 -5.92 -5.56 16.29
N HIS A 233 -5.30 -5.11 15.19
CA HIS A 233 -4.65 -3.81 15.13
C HIS A 233 -5.65 -2.66 15.34
N ARG A 234 -6.81 -2.70 14.66
CA ARG A 234 -7.89 -1.71 14.85
C ARG A 234 -8.37 -1.66 16.30
N MET A 235 -8.48 -2.81 16.98
CA MET A 235 -8.83 -2.85 18.40
C MET A 235 -7.78 -2.18 19.28
N LEU A 236 -6.50 -2.37 19.00
CA LEU A 236 -5.44 -1.70 19.77
C LEU A 236 -5.45 -0.19 19.57
N LEU A 237 -5.66 0.28 18.34
CA LEU A 237 -5.77 1.71 18.05
C LEU A 237 -6.96 2.35 18.77
N SER A 238 -8.10 1.68 18.82
CA SER A 238 -9.29 2.20 19.52
C SER A 238 -9.10 2.23 21.03
N GLU A 239 -8.37 1.26 21.60
CA GLU A 239 -7.99 1.28 23.03
C GLU A 239 -7.03 2.44 23.35
N VAL A 240 -6.02 2.69 22.52
CA VAL A 240 -5.09 3.81 22.70
C VAL A 240 -5.81 5.15 22.57
N GLY A 241 -6.67 5.34 21.57
CA GLY A 241 -7.44 6.58 21.40
C GLY A 241 -8.40 6.87 22.55
N GLN A 242 -8.87 5.84 23.28
CA GLN A 242 -9.63 6.02 24.52
C GLN A 242 -8.75 6.43 25.72
N GLN A 243 -7.47 6.02 25.73
CA GLN A 243 -6.49 6.35 26.77
C GLN A 243 -5.80 7.71 26.54
N GLU A 244 -5.68 8.19 25.30
CA GLU A 244 -5.12 9.51 24.96
C GLU A 244 -5.87 10.68 25.64
N LYS A 245 -7.13 10.48 26.07
CA LYS A 245 -7.85 11.45 26.91
C LYS A 245 -7.29 11.59 28.34
N VAL A 246 -6.31 10.78 28.74
CA VAL A 246 -5.84 10.66 30.14
C VAL A 246 -4.33 10.95 30.29
N THR A 247 -3.49 10.82 29.25
CA THR A 247 -2.04 11.05 29.37
C THR A 247 -1.39 11.58 28.09
N GLU A 248 -0.55 12.61 28.21
CA GLU A 248 0.15 13.33 27.11
C GLU A 248 1.29 12.54 26.41
N VAL A 249 1.62 11.34 26.86
CA VAL A 249 2.77 10.59 26.31
C VAL A 249 2.41 9.12 26.10
N THR A 250 1.77 8.82 24.98
CA THR A 250 1.67 7.44 24.45
C THR A 250 2.13 7.42 23.00
N GLY A 251 3.18 6.64 22.71
CA GLY A 251 3.68 6.45 21.35
C GLY A 251 2.64 5.77 20.46
N GLN A 252 2.60 6.18 19.19
CA GLN A 252 1.65 5.66 18.21
C GLN A 252 1.98 4.21 17.82
N ILE A 253 0.97 3.33 17.84
CA ILE A 253 1.11 1.93 17.43
C ILE A 253 0.97 1.86 15.90
N ASP A 254 2.07 2.00 15.17
CA ASP A 254 2.05 1.95 13.70
C ASP A 254 2.19 0.54 13.14
N ILE A 255 2.73 -0.36 13.94
CA ILE A 255 3.12 -1.69 13.53
C ILE A 255 2.95 -2.66 14.69
N ILE A 256 2.30 -3.79 14.39
CA ILE A 256 2.17 -4.94 15.29
C ILE A 256 2.44 -6.21 14.51
N SER A 257 2.71 -7.30 15.22
CA SER A 257 2.50 -8.63 14.65
C SER A 257 1.62 -9.48 15.53
N VAL A 258 0.88 -10.38 14.90
CA VAL A 258 -0.06 -11.27 15.55
C VAL A 258 0.35 -12.71 15.23
N ASP A 259 0.63 -13.49 16.28
CA ASP A 259 0.90 -14.91 16.16
C ASP A 259 -0.41 -15.70 16.23
N PHE A 260 -0.58 -16.60 15.28
CA PHE A 260 -1.74 -17.46 15.11
C PHE A 260 -1.36 -18.94 15.16
N ILE A 261 -2.29 -19.73 15.69
CA ILE A 261 -2.41 -21.16 15.38
C ILE A 261 -3.56 -21.32 14.40
N LEU A 262 -3.41 -22.24 13.46
CA LEU A 262 -4.49 -22.65 12.57
C LEU A 262 -5.14 -23.93 13.11
N ALA A 263 -6.47 -23.92 13.23
CA ALA A 263 -7.24 -25.10 13.60
C ALA A 263 -8.34 -25.38 12.57
N LEU A 264 -8.66 -26.66 12.36
CA LEU A 264 -9.80 -27.06 11.52
C LEU A 264 -11.10 -27.08 12.33
N ARG A 265 -12.12 -26.43 11.78
CA ARG A 265 -13.49 -26.52 12.27
C ARG A 265 -14.41 -26.90 11.12
N GLY A 266 -14.68 -28.20 11.01
CA GLY A 266 -15.33 -28.76 9.82
C GLY A 266 -14.38 -28.71 8.63
N SER A 267 -14.82 -28.14 7.50
CA SER A 267 -13.98 -27.90 6.32
C SER A 267 -13.27 -26.53 6.33
N LEU A 268 -13.37 -25.76 7.41
CA LEU A 268 -12.83 -24.41 7.49
C LEU A 268 -11.57 -24.35 8.35
N VAL A 269 -10.53 -23.71 7.82
CA VAL A 269 -9.34 -23.32 8.58
C VAL A 269 -9.63 -22.01 9.31
N MET A 270 -9.50 -22.05 10.64
CA MET A 270 -9.78 -20.93 11.53
C MET A 270 -8.50 -20.47 12.23
N PRO A 271 -8.14 -19.18 12.17
CA PRO A 271 -7.01 -18.64 12.91
C PRO A 271 -7.38 -18.36 14.37
N TYR A 272 -6.48 -18.67 15.28
CA TYR A 272 -6.60 -18.38 16.71
C TYR A 272 -5.42 -17.54 17.17
N VAL A 273 -5.70 -16.34 17.68
CA VAL A 273 -4.67 -15.42 18.19
C VAL A 273 -4.07 -15.99 19.47
N ILE A 274 -2.75 -16.16 19.46
CA ILE A 274 -1.98 -16.63 20.63
C ILE A 274 -1.27 -15.46 21.29
N ARG A 275 -0.73 -14.55 20.49
CA ARG A 275 0.12 -13.46 20.97
C ARG A 275 0.06 -12.26 20.03
N VAL A 276 0.21 -11.06 20.59
CA VAL A 276 0.40 -9.81 19.85
C VAL A 276 1.71 -9.18 20.30
N HIS A 277 2.49 -8.70 19.34
CA HIS A 277 3.81 -8.10 19.56
C HIS A 277 3.84 -6.65 19.08
N ASP A 278 4.54 -5.80 19.82
CA ASP A 278 4.72 -4.37 19.56
C ASP A 278 6.21 -3.92 19.54
N HIS A 279 7.17 -4.84 19.75
CA HIS A 279 8.60 -4.50 19.89
C HIS A 279 9.57 -5.40 19.10
N ASP A 280 9.18 -6.61 18.70
CA ASP A 280 9.97 -7.55 17.90
C ASP A 280 9.25 -7.94 16.59
N THR A 281 8.31 -7.11 16.14
CA THR A 281 7.39 -7.39 15.04
C THR A 281 8.08 -7.87 13.76
N LEU A 282 9.22 -7.28 13.42
CA LEU A 282 9.90 -7.50 12.15
C LEU A 282 11.04 -8.53 12.20
N VAL A 283 11.47 -8.98 13.39
CA VAL A 283 12.73 -9.74 13.52
C VAL A 283 12.72 -11.03 12.70
N MET A 284 11.65 -11.83 12.76
CA MET A 284 11.56 -13.07 11.98
C MET A 284 11.08 -12.86 10.54
N PRO A 285 10.08 -11.98 10.26
CA PRO A 285 9.73 -11.62 8.88
C PRO A 285 10.92 -11.10 8.06
N GLN A 286 11.80 -10.29 8.66
CA GLN A 286 13.01 -9.82 7.97
C GLN A 286 14.01 -10.93 7.67
N ARG A 287 14.15 -11.92 8.56
CA ARG A 287 14.95 -13.12 8.25
C ARG A 287 14.39 -13.88 7.06
N LEU A 288 13.05 -14.02 6.98
CA LEU A 288 12.42 -14.64 5.81
C LEU A 288 12.67 -13.82 4.54
N ASP A 289 12.51 -12.49 4.60
CA ASP A 289 12.80 -11.59 3.49
C ASP A 289 14.25 -11.74 3.00
N GLU A 290 15.22 -11.86 3.91
CA GLU A 290 16.63 -12.12 3.58
C GLU A 290 16.80 -13.47 2.87
N CYS A 291 16.22 -14.55 3.40
CA CYS A 291 16.26 -15.87 2.77
C CYS A 291 15.64 -15.89 1.36
N LEU A 292 14.64 -15.03 1.11
CA LEU A 292 13.93 -14.95 -0.18
C LEU A 292 14.49 -13.88 -1.13
N GLY A 293 15.50 -13.11 -0.73
CA GLY A 293 16.03 -11.98 -1.51
C GLY A 293 15.04 -10.81 -1.64
N ARG A 294 14.08 -10.67 -0.73
CA ARG A 294 13.02 -9.64 -0.71
C ARG A 294 13.26 -8.58 0.36
N ARG A 295 14.49 -8.09 0.47
CA ARG A 295 14.91 -7.18 1.56
C ARG A 295 13.92 -6.01 1.74
N GLY A 296 13.38 -5.88 2.95
CA GLY A 296 12.50 -4.77 3.34
C GLY A 296 11.04 -4.93 2.94
N HIS A 297 10.64 -6.05 2.32
CA HIS A 297 9.26 -6.31 1.92
C HIS A 297 8.28 -6.26 3.10
N CYS A 298 8.61 -6.91 4.23
CA CYS A 298 7.76 -6.92 5.43
C CYS A 298 7.66 -5.56 6.14
N ALA A 299 8.63 -4.67 5.94
CA ALA A 299 8.69 -3.35 6.57
C ALA A 299 8.16 -2.23 5.66
N ARG A 300 7.97 -2.51 4.37
CA ARG A 300 7.66 -1.51 3.35
C ARG A 300 6.46 -0.62 3.69
N PRO A 301 5.27 -1.14 4.07
CA PRO A 301 4.12 -0.26 4.32
C PRO A 301 4.32 0.63 5.55
N TRP A 302 5.08 0.16 6.55
CA TRP A 302 5.44 0.96 7.72
C TRP A 302 6.35 2.13 7.34
N VAL A 303 7.36 1.86 6.51
CA VAL A 303 8.27 2.89 5.97
C VAL A 303 7.51 3.89 5.09
N GLU A 304 6.63 3.41 4.21
CA GLU A 304 5.75 4.26 3.39
C GLU A 304 4.91 5.21 4.26
N ARG A 305 4.32 4.71 5.36
CA ARG A 305 3.59 5.55 6.31
C ARG A 305 4.48 6.61 6.98
N MET A 306 5.71 6.28 7.34
CA MET A 306 6.66 7.28 7.87
C MET A 306 6.90 8.41 6.86
N PHE A 307 7.14 8.04 5.59
CA PHE A 307 7.33 9.02 4.52
C PHE A 307 6.08 9.86 4.29
N SER A 308 4.90 9.25 4.18
CA SER A 308 3.64 9.98 4.00
C SER A 308 3.40 10.95 5.14
N ARG A 309 3.62 10.57 6.40
CA ARG A 309 3.48 11.51 7.52
C ARG A 309 4.46 12.68 7.44
N SER A 310 5.71 12.40 7.11
CA SER A 310 6.72 13.43 6.97
C SER A 310 6.35 14.40 5.84
N GLN A 311 5.92 13.90 4.69
CA GLN A 311 5.49 14.70 3.54
C GLN A 311 4.26 15.54 3.87
N ASN A 312 3.22 14.92 4.44
CA ASN A 312 2.00 15.62 4.85
C ASN A 312 2.34 16.72 5.86
N LYS A 313 3.28 16.47 6.79
CA LYS A 313 3.69 17.48 7.77
C LYS A 313 4.39 18.68 7.13
N VAL A 314 5.16 18.47 6.06
CA VAL A 314 5.84 19.53 5.31
C VAL A 314 4.84 20.39 4.52
N LEU A 315 3.79 19.76 3.98
CA LEU A 315 2.74 20.43 3.20
C LEU A 315 1.69 21.12 4.08
N GLN A 316 1.46 20.63 5.30
CA GLN A 316 0.47 21.17 6.22
C GLN A 316 0.67 22.68 6.45
N GLY A 317 -0.36 23.46 6.17
CA GLY A 317 -0.37 24.92 6.31
C GLY A 317 0.35 25.69 5.21
N ARG A 318 0.96 25.01 4.22
CA ARG A 318 1.53 25.67 3.04
C ARG A 318 0.41 26.22 2.16
N CYS A 319 0.66 27.39 1.59
CA CYS A 319 -0.28 28.03 0.66
C CYS A 319 0.08 27.64 -0.78
N VAL A 320 -0.86 27.06 -1.51
CA VAL A 320 -0.66 26.70 -2.93
C VAL A 320 -1.71 27.41 -3.76
N LEU A 321 -1.25 28.08 -4.82
CA LEU A 321 -2.12 28.64 -5.84
C LEU A 321 -2.43 27.59 -6.92
N ILE A 322 -3.70 27.41 -7.22
CA ILE A 322 -4.21 26.58 -8.32
C ILE A 322 -4.71 27.52 -9.42
N CYS A 323 -4.16 27.44 -10.62
CA CYS A 323 -4.67 28.13 -11.80
C CYS A 323 -5.59 27.19 -12.57
N GLY A 324 -6.88 27.50 -12.70
CA GLY A 324 -7.89 26.66 -13.33
C GLY A 324 -8.28 25.47 -12.47
N GLY A 325 -9.51 25.49 -11.92
CA GLY A 325 -9.95 24.49 -10.95
C GLY A 325 -10.47 23.17 -11.54
N GLY A 326 -10.73 23.16 -12.86
CA GLY A 326 -11.28 22.02 -13.57
C GLY A 326 -12.74 21.71 -13.23
N GLY A 327 -13.29 20.64 -13.81
CA GLY A 327 -14.69 20.24 -13.58
C GLY A 327 -14.90 19.31 -12.39
N PHE A 328 -16.11 18.74 -12.30
CA PHE A 328 -16.48 17.72 -11.30
C PHE A 328 -15.52 16.53 -11.23
N GLY A 329 -14.91 16.14 -12.36
CA GLY A 329 -13.94 15.05 -12.42
C GLY A 329 -12.62 15.31 -11.68
N LYS A 330 -12.43 16.50 -11.09
CA LYS A 330 -11.23 16.85 -10.32
C LYS A 330 -11.48 16.93 -8.80
N LEU A 331 -12.70 16.69 -8.33
CA LEU A 331 -13.05 16.86 -6.91
C LEU A 331 -12.20 16.00 -5.96
N GLU A 332 -11.81 14.78 -6.36
CA GLU A 332 -10.94 13.92 -5.55
C GLU A 332 -9.57 14.55 -5.28
N GLN A 333 -9.03 15.34 -6.22
CA GLN A 333 -7.77 16.05 -6.04
C GLN A 333 -7.92 17.18 -5.02
N TRP A 334 -9.06 17.86 -5.02
CA TRP A 334 -9.40 18.89 -4.03
C TRP A 334 -9.57 18.28 -2.63
N ASP A 335 -10.24 17.14 -2.52
CA ASP A 335 -10.38 16.39 -1.26
C ASP A 335 -9.00 16.00 -0.70
N LEU A 336 -8.11 15.50 -1.55
CA LEU A 336 -6.74 15.16 -1.16
C LEU A 336 -5.96 16.39 -0.65
N MET A 337 -6.03 17.53 -1.35
CA MET A 337 -5.35 18.76 -0.94
C MET A 337 -5.87 19.29 0.41
N ASP A 338 -7.18 19.18 0.65
CA ASP A 338 -7.81 19.52 1.94
C ASP A 338 -7.35 18.57 3.05
N GLU A 339 -7.30 17.25 2.79
CA GLU A 339 -6.80 16.24 3.74
C GLU A 339 -5.33 16.46 4.12
N LEU A 340 -4.51 16.94 3.17
CA LEU A 340 -3.12 17.32 3.39
C LEU A 340 -2.99 18.61 4.23
N GLY A 341 -4.09 19.32 4.48
CA GLY A 341 -4.11 20.58 5.21
C GLY A 341 -3.42 21.71 4.46
N ILE A 342 -3.46 21.68 3.12
CA ILE A 342 -2.92 22.73 2.27
C ILE A 342 -3.89 23.91 2.24
N LYS A 343 -3.37 25.13 2.35
CA LYS A 343 -4.13 26.36 2.26
C LYS A 343 -4.26 26.74 0.78
N LEU A 344 -5.45 26.62 0.19
CA LEU A 344 -5.63 26.74 -1.26
C LEU A 344 -6.05 28.15 -1.69
N VAL A 345 -5.39 28.69 -2.71
CA VAL A 345 -5.86 29.85 -3.50
C VAL A 345 -6.26 29.32 -4.86
N LEU A 346 -7.43 29.69 -5.37
CA LEU A 346 -7.87 29.31 -6.72
C LEU A 346 -8.02 30.56 -7.60
N ALA A 347 -7.36 30.57 -8.74
CA ALA A 347 -7.65 31.47 -9.85
C ALA A 347 -8.47 30.75 -10.92
N ASP A 348 -9.66 31.24 -11.24
CA ASP A 348 -10.59 30.55 -12.15
C ASP A 348 -11.45 31.55 -12.95
N PRO A 349 -11.80 31.23 -14.22
CA PRO A 349 -12.67 32.08 -15.02
C PRO A 349 -14.15 32.00 -14.62
N ASN A 350 -14.59 30.92 -13.98
CA ASN A 350 -15.99 30.77 -13.58
C ASN A 350 -16.20 31.37 -12.18
N PRO A 351 -16.96 32.48 -12.03
CA PRO A 351 -17.18 33.12 -10.73
C PRO A 351 -18.00 32.25 -9.76
N ASN A 352 -18.61 31.16 -10.24
CA ASN A 352 -19.40 30.20 -9.49
C ASN A 352 -18.78 28.79 -9.51
N HIS A 353 -17.45 28.70 -9.58
CA HIS A 353 -16.75 27.42 -9.54
C HIS A 353 -17.16 26.57 -8.32
N ILE A 354 -17.32 25.25 -8.52
CA ILE A 354 -17.89 24.33 -7.50
C ILE A 354 -17.09 24.26 -6.20
N VAL A 355 -15.78 24.53 -6.24
CA VAL A 355 -14.90 24.55 -5.06
C VAL A 355 -14.63 25.96 -4.50
N LYS A 356 -15.27 27.01 -5.04
CA LYS A 356 -15.03 28.40 -4.63
C LYS A 356 -15.15 28.61 -3.13
N ASP A 357 -16.14 27.98 -2.50
CA ASP A 357 -16.39 28.14 -1.06
C ASP A 357 -15.54 27.18 -0.19
N ARG A 358 -14.75 26.30 -0.81
CA ARG A 358 -13.83 25.38 -0.12
C ARG A 358 -12.42 25.97 0.01
N VAL A 359 -12.03 26.86 -0.91
CA VAL A 359 -10.68 27.43 -0.94
C VAL A 359 -10.54 28.60 0.04
N TRP A 360 -9.29 28.85 0.47
CA TRP A 360 -9.00 29.96 1.36
C TRP A 360 -9.17 31.33 0.68
N GLN A 361 -8.82 31.43 -0.60
CA GLN A 361 -9.03 32.63 -1.42
C GLN A 361 -9.43 32.25 -2.85
N PHE A 362 -10.38 32.98 -3.40
CA PHE A 362 -10.82 32.84 -4.79
C PHE A 362 -10.50 34.12 -5.58
N LEU A 363 -9.81 33.96 -6.71
CA LEU A 363 -9.47 35.01 -7.68
C LEU A 363 -10.28 34.74 -8.95
N HIS A 364 -11.24 35.62 -9.25
CA HIS A 364 -12.00 35.53 -10.50
C HIS A 364 -11.20 36.17 -11.63
N VAL A 365 -10.80 35.37 -12.62
CA VAL A 365 -9.97 35.80 -13.76
C VAL A 365 -10.71 35.45 -15.05
N PRO A 366 -11.62 36.31 -15.55
CA PRO A 366 -12.48 35.99 -16.70
C PRO A 366 -11.71 35.61 -17.97
N SER A 367 -10.52 36.21 -18.16
CA SER A 367 -9.66 35.99 -19.33
C SER A 367 -8.80 34.74 -19.23
N LEU A 368 -8.90 33.94 -18.16
CA LEU A 368 -8.07 32.73 -17.97
C LEU A 368 -8.32 31.65 -19.03
N THR A 369 -9.41 31.77 -19.79
CA THR A 369 -9.77 30.92 -20.93
C THR A 369 -9.08 31.35 -22.22
N ASP A 370 -8.60 32.60 -22.31
CA ASP A 370 -7.85 33.09 -23.46
C ASP A 370 -6.36 32.81 -23.28
N HIS A 371 -5.94 31.64 -23.76
CA HIS A 371 -4.56 31.19 -23.64
C HIS A 371 -3.58 31.93 -24.55
N SER A 372 -4.05 32.80 -25.46
CA SER A 372 -3.18 33.75 -26.16
C SER A 372 -2.62 34.84 -25.23
N GLN A 373 -3.24 35.00 -24.05
CA GLN A 373 -2.91 36.02 -23.06
C GLN A 373 -2.33 35.41 -21.77
N ASP A 374 -1.88 34.17 -21.75
CA ASP A 374 -1.41 33.48 -20.53
C ASP A 374 -0.36 34.28 -19.73
N GLY A 375 0.56 34.98 -20.42
CA GLY A 375 1.53 35.87 -19.77
C GLY A 375 0.91 37.10 -19.10
N GLU A 376 -0.11 37.71 -19.70
CA GLU A 376 -0.84 38.85 -19.11
C GLU A 376 -1.79 38.38 -18.00
N ASN A 377 -2.47 37.24 -18.20
CA ASN A 377 -3.27 36.58 -17.17
C ASN A 377 -2.43 36.25 -15.93
N ALA A 378 -1.19 35.81 -16.11
CA ALA A 378 -0.28 35.56 -15.01
C ALA A 378 0.07 36.84 -14.23
N LYS A 379 0.32 37.96 -14.91
CA LYS A 379 0.53 39.27 -14.25
C LYS A 379 -0.69 39.70 -13.46
N LEU A 380 -1.88 39.61 -14.05
CA LEU A 380 -3.14 39.93 -13.38
C LEU A 380 -3.34 39.09 -12.11
N ILE A 381 -3.07 37.78 -12.16
CA ILE A 381 -3.13 36.91 -10.99
C ILE A 381 -2.16 37.41 -9.90
N VAL A 382 -0.92 37.74 -10.25
CA VAL A 382 0.08 38.24 -9.29
C VAL A 382 -0.34 39.58 -8.69
N GLU A 383 -0.85 40.52 -9.49
CA GLU A 383 -1.41 41.80 -9.02
C GLU A 383 -2.55 41.58 -8.02
N MET A 384 -3.49 40.68 -8.32
CA MET A 384 -4.58 40.34 -7.40
C MET A 384 -4.09 39.72 -6.09
N LEU A 385 -2.99 38.95 -6.10
CA LEU A 385 -2.36 38.43 -4.88
C LEU A 385 -1.70 39.55 -4.06
N GLU A 386 -1.11 40.54 -4.72
CA GLU A 386 -0.51 41.73 -4.09
C GLU A 386 -1.57 42.62 -3.43
N GLU A 387 -2.64 42.93 -4.16
CA GLU A 387 -3.77 43.74 -3.67
C GLU A 387 -4.41 43.13 -2.42
N ARG A 388 -4.42 41.79 -2.33
CA ARG A 388 -4.93 41.06 -1.16
C ARG A 388 -3.92 40.90 -0.03
N GLY A 389 -2.66 41.28 -0.23
CA GLY A 389 -1.59 41.12 0.76
C GLY A 389 -1.22 39.67 1.03
N ILE A 390 -1.39 38.78 0.04
CA ILE A 390 -1.15 37.33 0.17
C ILE A 390 -0.07 36.79 -0.76
N LYS A 391 0.51 37.63 -1.64
CA LYS A 391 1.59 37.24 -2.56
C LYS A 391 2.71 36.46 -1.85
N ASP A 392 3.27 37.03 -0.79
CA ASP A 392 4.40 36.43 -0.05
C ASP A 392 3.99 35.20 0.78
N GLN A 393 2.69 34.89 0.87
CA GLN A 393 2.22 33.68 1.53
C GLN A 393 2.15 32.48 0.58
N VAL A 394 2.20 32.69 -0.75
CA VAL A 394 2.14 31.61 -1.74
C VAL A 394 3.48 30.87 -1.78
N HIS A 395 3.44 29.56 -1.52
CA HIS A 395 4.63 28.69 -1.45
C HIS A 395 4.80 27.81 -2.69
N GLY A 396 3.78 27.71 -3.53
CA GLY A 396 3.80 26.90 -4.75
C GLY A 396 2.64 27.25 -5.67
N VAL A 397 2.79 26.93 -6.95
CA VAL A 397 1.79 27.14 -7.99
C VAL A 397 1.63 25.85 -8.78
N THR A 398 0.40 25.45 -9.06
CA THR A 398 0.10 24.30 -9.92
C THR A 398 -1.27 24.47 -10.58
N THR A 399 -1.73 23.45 -11.30
CA THR A 399 -3.05 23.40 -11.93
C THR A 399 -3.61 21.98 -11.85
N THR A 400 -4.93 21.86 -11.73
CA THR A 400 -5.66 20.59 -11.91
C THR A 400 -6.28 20.46 -13.30
N TYR A 401 -6.09 21.49 -14.14
CA TYR A 401 -6.66 21.65 -15.46
C TYR A 401 -5.55 21.85 -16.51
N ASP A 402 -5.46 20.91 -17.46
CA ASP A 402 -4.40 20.86 -18.47
C ASP A 402 -4.23 22.18 -19.27
N PRO A 403 -5.31 22.88 -19.67
CA PRO A 403 -5.17 24.19 -20.31
C PRO A 403 -4.46 25.25 -19.47
N CYS A 404 -4.48 25.16 -18.15
CA CYS A 404 -3.86 26.18 -17.30
C CYS A 404 -2.38 25.89 -16.97
N VAL A 405 -1.73 24.89 -17.58
CA VAL A 405 -0.32 24.57 -17.27
C VAL A 405 0.65 25.69 -17.65
N VAL A 406 0.39 26.41 -18.73
CA VAL A 406 1.24 27.51 -19.23
C VAL A 406 1.08 28.76 -18.35
N VAL A 407 -0.15 29.19 -18.06
CA VAL A 407 -0.36 30.30 -17.11
C VAL A 407 0.17 29.97 -15.71
N ALA A 408 0.05 28.73 -15.23
CA ALA A 408 0.59 28.31 -13.94
C ALA A 408 2.12 28.45 -13.87
N SER A 409 2.85 28.07 -14.94
CA SER A 409 4.30 28.25 -15.01
C SER A 409 4.69 29.73 -15.11
N HIS A 410 3.94 30.55 -15.84
CA HIS A 410 4.18 32.00 -15.89
C HIS A 410 4.00 32.64 -14.51
N VAL A 411 2.95 32.28 -13.78
CA VAL A 411 2.74 32.76 -12.41
C VAL A 411 3.87 32.30 -11.48
N ALA A 412 4.28 31.02 -11.55
CA ALA A 412 5.40 30.51 -10.76
C ALA A 412 6.69 31.33 -11.00
N ARG A 413 7.01 31.61 -12.27
CA ARG A 413 8.14 32.45 -12.67
C ARG A 413 8.05 33.86 -12.10
N LEU A 414 6.90 34.52 -12.21
CA LEU A 414 6.68 35.88 -11.69
C LEU A 414 6.76 35.96 -10.16
N LEU A 415 6.39 34.89 -9.46
CA LEU A 415 6.52 34.77 -8.01
C LEU A 415 7.92 34.34 -7.55
N GLY A 416 8.83 33.99 -8.47
CA GLY A 416 10.16 33.46 -8.13
C GLY A 416 10.10 32.07 -7.46
N LEU A 417 9.05 31.30 -7.72
CA LEU A 417 8.84 29.97 -7.17
C LEU A 417 9.38 28.89 -8.12
N ALA A 418 9.63 27.70 -7.57
CA ALA A 418 10.01 26.55 -8.38
C ALA A 418 8.84 26.15 -9.31
N GLY A 419 9.15 25.90 -10.57
CA GLY A 419 8.18 25.51 -11.60
C GLY A 419 8.88 25.15 -12.90
N ASN A 420 8.12 24.59 -13.84
CA ASN A 420 8.61 24.35 -15.19
C ASN A 420 8.75 25.68 -15.94
N ASP A 421 9.62 25.69 -16.93
CA ASP A 421 9.80 26.84 -17.81
C ASP A 421 8.54 27.05 -18.69
N PRO A 422 7.89 28.22 -18.67
CA PRO A 422 6.76 28.54 -19.53
C PRO A 422 6.93 28.18 -21.00
N GLU A 423 8.07 28.49 -21.60
CA GLU A 423 8.35 28.23 -23.01
C GLU A 423 8.43 26.72 -23.28
N ALA A 424 8.87 25.93 -22.28
CA ALA A 424 8.83 24.47 -22.36
C ALA A 424 7.40 23.91 -22.30
N HIS A 425 6.52 24.48 -21.46
CA HIS A 425 5.10 24.11 -21.44
C HIS A 425 4.39 24.52 -22.74
N GLU A 426 4.64 25.72 -23.26
CA GLU A 426 4.09 26.20 -24.54
C GLU A 426 4.50 25.27 -25.69
N LEU A 427 5.78 24.88 -25.75
CA LEU A 427 6.28 23.93 -26.73
C LEU A 427 5.60 22.56 -26.59
N ALA A 428 5.46 22.04 -25.36
CA ALA A 428 4.86 20.73 -25.11
C ALA A 428 3.35 20.69 -25.40
N LYS A 429 2.63 21.81 -25.23
CA LYS A 429 1.20 21.92 -25.57
C LYS A 429 0.93 21.85 -27.07
N ASN A 430 1.89 22.25 -27.90
CA ASN A 430 1.76 22.21 -29.35
C ASN A 430 2.35 20.90 -29.92
N LYS A 431 1.51 19.92 -30.22
CA LYS A 431 1.94 18.58 -30.72
C LYS A 431 2.86 18.66 -31.93
N LEU A 432 2.55 19.55 -32.88
CA LEU A 432 3.32 19.68 -34.12
C LEU A 432 4.68 20.34 -33.86
N ALA A 433 4.72 21.41 -33.06
CA ALA A 433 5.97 22.06 -32.69
C ALA A 433 6.86 21.14 -31.85
N PHE A 434 6.26 20.40 -30.91
CA PHE A 434 6.94 19.41 -30.09
C PHE A 434 7.55 18.27 -30.92
N ALA A 435 6.79 17.71 -31.87
CA ALA A 435 7.31 16.70 -32.79
C ALA A 435 8.50 17.23 -33.61
N LYS A 436 8.39 18.45 -34.16
CA LYS A 436 9.50 19.11 -34.87
C LYS A 436 10.72 19.34 -33.98
N PHE A 437 10.51 19.72 -32.72
CA PHE A 437 11.60 19.89 -31.76
C PHE A 437 12.30 18.55 -31.50
N LEU A 438 11.57 17.49 -31.20
CA LEU A 438 12.14 16.17 -30.93
C LEU A 438 12.89 15.58 -32.13
N LYS A 439 12.39 15.78 -33.36
CA LYS A 439 13.10 15.37 -34.59
C LYS A 439 14.48 16.00 -34.72
N ASN A 440 14.60 17.26 -34.33
CA ASN A 440 15.85 18.01 -34.40
C ASN A 440 16.68 17.93 -33.11
N CYS A 441 16.15 17.26 -32.07
CA CYS A 441 16.81 17.16 -30.79
C CYS A 441 18.05 16.24 -30.90
N PRO A 442 19.25 16.71 -30.51
CA PRO A 442 20.43 15.87 -30.51
C PRO A 442 20.31 14.78 -29.44
N ALA A 443 21.14 13.74 -29.57
CA ALA A 443 21.24 12.74 -28.51
C ALA A 443 21.80 13.41 -27.24
N PHE A 444 21.12 13.22 -26.11
CA PHE A 444 21.56 13.74 -24.81
C PHE A 444 22.89 13.15 -24.35
N SER A 445 23.22 11.94 -24.79
CA SER A 445 24.51 11.29 -24.53
C SER A 445 24.87 10.34 -25.67
N ARG A 446 26.14 9.90 -25.73
CA ARG A 446 26.59 8.88 -26.71
C ARG A 446 25.93 7.50 -26.55
N TYR A 447 25.24 7.27 -25.43
CA TYR A 447 24.59 6.01 -25.10
C TYR A 447 23.08 6.04 -25.33
N HIS A 448 22.51 7.22 -25.60
CA HIS A 448 21.09 7.37 -25.89
C HIS A 448 20.87 7.56 -27.39
N SER A 449 19.85 6.90 -27.91
CA SER A 449 19.34 7.16 -29.26
C SER A 449 18.83 8.60 -29.37
N ARG A 450 18.92 9.18 -30.58
CA ARG A 450 18.32 10.49 -30.84
C ARG A 450 16.80 10.39 -30.73
N PRO A 451 16.11 11.30 -30.00
CA PRO A 451 14.65 11.25 -29.88
C PRO A 451 13.95 11.20 -31.24
N GLY A 452 14.45 11.94 -32.23
CA GLY A 452 13.89 11.97 -33.58
C GLY A 452 13.79 10.64 -34.32
N LEU A 453 14.46 9.57 -33.85
CA LEU A 453 14.29 8.22 -34.39
C LEU A 453 12.94 7.59 -34.04
N PHE A 454 12.27 8.11 -33.01
CA PHE A 454 11.00 7.57 -32.48
C PHE A 454 9.83 8.53 -32.65
N VAL A 455 10.01 9.62 -33.40
CA VAL A 455 8.99 10.65 -33.61
C VAL A 455 8.32 10.42 -34.94
N ALA A 456 6.98 10.39 -34.91
CA ALA A 456 6.17 10.23 -36.09
C ALA A 456 6.42 11.30 -37.16
N GLU A 457 6.40 10.91 -38.45
CA GLU A 457 6.36 11.89 -39.53
C GLU A 457 5.12 12.79 -39.41
N SER A 458 5.27 14.11 -39.59
CA SER A 458 4.21 15.08 -39.27
C SER A 458 4.33 16.32 -40.14
N VAL A 459 3.24 16.66 -40.84
CA VAL A 459 3.20 17.73 -41.84
C VAL A 459 2.04 18.68 -41.54
N LYS A 460 2.31 19.98 -41.51
CA LYS A 460 1.29 21.01 -41.35
C LYS A 460 0.36 21.02 -42.56
N ILE A 461 -0.95 21.10 -42.33
CA ILE A 461 -1.96 21.24 -43.38
C ILE A 461 -2.67 22.59 -43.20
N SER A 462 -2.56 23.46 -44.20
CA SER A 462 -3.27 24.76 -44.21
C SER A 462 -4.34 24.83 -45.30
N CYS A 463 -4.35 23.87 -46.22
CA CYS A 463 -5.35 23.74 -47.28
C CYS A 463 -5.38 22.32 -47.85
N VAL A 464 -6.40 22.04 -48.67
CA VAL A 464 -6.58 20.76 -49.38
C VAL A 464 -5.39 20.40 -50.27
N ASP A 465 -4.71 21.39 -50.86
CA ASP A 465 -3.54 21.11 -51.70
C ASP A 465 -2.33 20.61 -50.88
N ASP A 466 -2.21 21.00 -49.61
CA ASP A 466 -1.18 20.46 -48.72
C ASP A 466 -1.43 18.97 -48.45
N ILE A 467 -2.69 18.56 -48.31
CA ILE A 467 -3.08 17.14 -48.17
C ILE A 467 -2.69 16.35 -49.40
N LYS A 468 -3.05 16.86 -50.59
CA LYS A 468 -2.72 16.22 -51.87
C LYS A 468 -1.21 16.07 -52.02
N LYS A 469 -0.42 17.09 -51.70
CA LYS A 469 1.05 17.02 -51.73
C LYS A 469 1.61 16.01 -50.73
N ALA A 470 1.06 15.98 -49.50
CA ALA A 470 1.55 15.09 -48.47
C ALA A 470 1.30 13.60 -48.79
N LEU A 471 0.13 13.29 -49.37
CA LEU A 471 -0.37 11.92 -49.56
C LEU A 471 -0.27 11.40 -51.00
N SER A 472 -0.06 12.26 -52.00
CA SER A 472 -0.12 11.85 -53.41
C SER A 472 0.85 12.63 -54.31
N GLY A 473 1.20 12.02 -55.44
CA GLY A 473 2.07 12.66 -56.44
C GLY A 473 3.56 12.48 -56.17
N LYS A 474 4.38 13.30 -56.83
CA LYS A 474 5.85 13.16 -56.80
C LYS A 474 6.49 13.63 -55.50
N ASP A 475 5.82 14.52 -54.78
CA ASP A 475 6.30 15.14 -53.55
C ASP A 475 5.69 14.47 -52.30
N GLN A 476 5.13 13.26 -52.46
CA GLN A 476 4.53 12.50 -51.38
C GLN A 476 5.56 12.24 -50.26
N VAL A 477 5.19 12.62 -49.03
CA VAL A 477 6.03 12.44 -47.83
C VAL A 477 5.40 11.49 -46.81
N MET A 478 4.14 11.09 -47.01
CA MET A 478 3.39 10.23 -46.09
C MET A 478 2.55 9.18 -46.83
N SER A 479 2.39 8.01 -46.23
CA SER A 479 1.56 6.92 -46.75
C SER A 479 0.26 6.81 -45.97
N LEU A 480 -0.76 6.22 -46.61
CA LEU A 480 -2.02 5.86 -45.96
C LEU A 480 -1.94 4.45 -45.33
N PRO A 481 -2.64 4.19 -44.22
CA PRO A 481 -3.48 5.15 -43.48
C PRO A 481 -2.65 6.22 -42.76
N ALA A 482 -3.25 7.38 -42.54
CA ALA A 482 -2.64 8.53 -41.85
C ALA A 482 -3.62 9.10 -40.82
N VAL A 483 -3.15 9.99 -39.94
CA VAL A 483 -3.98 10.58 -38.90
C VAL A 483 -4.00 12.10 -39.03
N LEU A 484 -5.18 12.67 -39.18
CA LEU A 484 -5.39 14.11 -39.16
C LEU A 484 -5.70 14.56 -37.73
N LYS A 485 -4.99 15.58 -37.23
CA LYS A 485 -5.07 16.05 -35.85
C LYS A 485 -5.01 17.57 -35.75
N ASN A 486 -5.56 18.13 -34.67
CA ASN A 486 -5.29 19.50 -34.24
C ASN A 486 -4.06 19.57 -33.31
N SER A 487 -3.24 20.62 -33.46
CA SER A 487 -2.00 20.80 -32.69
C SER A 487 -2.19 20.93 -31.17
N HIS A 488 -3.31 21.49 -30.67
CA HIS A 488 -3.54 21.76 -29.23
C HIS A 488 -4.72 21.00 -28.62
N GLY A 489 -5.45 20.21 -29.42
CA GLY A 489 -6.62 19.44 -28.94
C GLY A 489 -6.30 18.47 -27.79
N MET A 490 -7.31 18.04 -27.04
CA MET A 490 -7.18 17.08 -25.94
C MET A 490 -8.23 15.97 -25.98
N CYS A 491 -8.05 14.92 -25.18
CA CYS A 491 -9.02 13.83 -25.02
C CYS A 491 -9.38 13.13 -26.34
N GLY A 492 -8.45 13.07 -27.30
CA GLY A 492 -8.69 12.49 -28.63
C GLY A 492 -9.64 13.30 -29.52
N MET A 493 -10.12 14.46 -29.08
CA MET A 493 -11.01 15.29 -29.89
C MET A 493 -10.26 15.90 -31.08
N GLY A 494 -10.87 15.81 -32.26
CA GLY A 494 -10.25 16.25 -33.51
C GLY A 494 -9.08 15.37 -33.96
N VAL A 495 -9.08 14.09 -33.58
CA VAL A 495 -8.12 13.08 -34.06
C VAL A 495 -8.85 12.07 -34.93
N MET A 496 -8.47 12.00 -36.20
CA MET A 496 -9.19 11.19 -37.21
C MET A 496 -8.22 10.34 -38.03
N LEU A 497 -8.44 9.03 -38.05
CA LEU A 497 -7.76 8.10 -38.95
C LEU A 497 -8.37 8.24 -40.35
N VAL A 498 -7.52 8.34 -41.37
CA VAL A 498 -7.93 8.47 -42.77
C VAL A 498 -7.22 7.42 -43.61
N ASN A 499 -7.99 6.71 -44.43
CA ASN A 499 -7.54 5.57 -45.23
C ASN A 499 -7.42 5.90 -46.72
N THR A 500 -8.08 6.97 -47.17
CA THR A 500 -8.04 7.45 -48.55
C THR A 500 -7.75 8.96 -48.59
N LEU A 501 -7.32 9.44 -49.76
CA LEU A 501 -7.11 10.87 -49.99
C LEU A 501 -8.42 11.65 -49.89
N GLU A 502 -9.51 11.08 -50.42
CA GLU A 502 -10.84 11.67 -50.38
C GLU A 502 -11.33 11.82 -48.93
N GLU A 503 -11.17 10.78 -48.11
CA GLU A 503 -11.50 10.81 -46.68
C GLU A 503 -10.69 11.89 -45.96
N ALA A 504 -9.39 12.00 -46.24
CA ALA A 504 -8.53 13.03 -45.65
C ALA A 504 -9.01 14.46 -45.96
N ILE A 505 -9.47 14.71 -47.20
CA ILE A 505 -9.99 16.00 -47.62
C ILE A 505 -11.33 16.30 -46.93
N GLU A 506 -12.26 15.35 -46.93
CA GLU A 506 -13.57 15.50 -46.29
C GLU A 506 -13.43 15.77 -44.78
N VAL A 507 -12.58 15.01 -44.10
CA VAL A 507 -12.31 15.20 -42.67
C VAL A 507 -11.66 16.55 -42.40
N TYR A 508 -10.71 17.00 -43.21
CA TYR A 508 -10.07 18.31 -43.06
C TYR A 508 -11.07 19.45 -43.18
N GLU A 509 -11.89 19.45 -44.23
CA GLU A 509 -12.89 20.50 -44.45
C GLU A 509 -13.90 20.58 -43.31
N LYS A 510 -14.33 19.41 -42.80
CA LYS A 510 -15.19 19.33 -41.62
C LYS A 510 -14.50 19.87 -40.37
N MET A 511 -13.25 19.45 -40.11
CA MET A 511 -12.49 19.94 -38.95
C MET A 511 -12.32 21.46 -39.02
N GLU A 512 -12.00 22.04 -40.17
CA GLU A 512 -11.90 23.50 -40.33
C GLU A 512 -13.23 24.23 -40.11
N GLU A 513 -14.35 23.63 -40.49
CA GLU A 513 -15.68 24.17 -40.21
C GLU A 513 -16.00 24.13 -38.71
N ASP A 514 -15.76 22.99 -38.05
CA ASP A 514 -15.99 22.79 -36.62
C ASP A 514 -15.08 23.69 -35.79
N LEU A 515 -13.79 23.81 -36.15
CA LEU A 515 -12.82 24.70 -35.51
C LEU A 515 -13.25 26.17 -35.57
N ARG A 516 -13.90 26.61 -36.65
CA ARG A 516 -14.44 27.98 -36.77
C ARG A 516 -15.71 28.18 -35.96
N ARG A 517 -16.48 27.13 -35.69
CA ARG A 517 -17.73 27.18 -34.91
C ARG A 517 -17.48 27.13 -33.41
N ASP A 518 -16.51 26.35 -32.96
CA ASP A 518 -16.25 26.04 -31.54
C ASP A 518 -15.14 26.90 -30.90
N LEU A 519 -14.80 28.04 -31.48
CA LEU A 519 -13.77 28.98 -30.98
C LEU A 519 -13.96 29.42 -29.52
N ASP A 520 -15.15 29.21 -28.93
CA ASP A 520 -15.52 29.66 -27.58
C ASP A 520 -15.59 28.52 -26.52
N SER A 521 -15.17 27.28 -26.83
CA SER A 521 -15.27 26.16 -25.88
C SER A 521 -13.90 25.64 -25.36
N ASP A 522 -13.56 25.98 -24.12
CA ASP A 522 -12.29 25.54 -23.49
C ASP A 522 -12.12 24.03 -23.36
N TRP A 523 -13.23 23.29 -23.39
CA TRP A 523 -13.22 21.83 -23.26
C TRP A 523 -12.47 21.11 -24.36
N THR A 524 -12.26 21.77 -25.49
CA THR A 524 -11.65 21.18 -26.69
C THR A 524 -10.15 21.43 -26.81
N GLY A 525 -9.58 22.30 -25.96
CA GLY A 525 -8.21 22.79 -26.11
C GLY A 525 -8.03 23.76 -27.29
N LEU A 526 -9.12 24.17 -27.93
CA LEU A 526 -9.11 25.09 -29.08
C LEU A 526 -8.88 26.55 -28.69
N SER A 527 -9.00 26.90 -27.41
CA SER A 527 -8.69 28.23 -26.90
C SER A 527 -7.19 28.61 -26.96
N PHE A 528 -6.31 27.63 -27.18
CA PHE A 528 -4.91 27.89 -27.58
C PHE A 528 -4.75 28.28 -29.05
N GLY A 529 -5.85 28.28 -29.82
CA GLY A 529 -5.79 28.17 -31.27
C GLY A 529 -5.28 26.79 -31.69
N GLY A 530 -5.08 26.58 -32.98
CA GLY A 530 -4.47 25.33 -33.42
C GLY A 530 -4.35 25.23 -34.93
N GLU A 531 -3.32 24.52 -35.34
CA GLU A 531 -3.10 24.16 -36.73
C GLU A 531 -3.52 22.72 -36.94
N THR A 532 -4.18 22.46 -38.06
CA THR A 532 -4.42 21.09 -38.51
C THR A 532 -3.13 20.52 -39.09
N PHE A 533 -2.81 19.28 -38.75
CA PHE A 533 -1.64 18.59 -39.27
C PHE A 533 -1.95 17.12 -39.54
N LEU A 534 -1.21 16.56 -40.49
CA LEU A 534 -1.26 15.15 -40.84
C LEU A 534 -0.05 14.45 -40.21
N MET A 535 -0.28 13.29 -39.62
CA MET A 535 0.72 12.47 -38.94
C MET A 535 0.68 11.05 -39.52
N GLU A 536 1.82 10.38 -39.60
CA GLU A 536 1.80 8.95 -39.96
C GLU A 536 1.00 8.14 -38.94
N TYR A 537 0.29 7.12 -39.42
CA TYR A 537 -0.37 6.18 -38.53
C TYR A 537 0.68 5.22 -37.95
N LEU A 538 0.76 5.17 -36.62
CA LEU A 538 1.61 4.25 -35.90
C LEU A 538 0.78 3.05 -35.46
N ASP A 539 1.04 1.89 -36.07
CA ASP A 539 0.39 0.63 -35.71
C ASP A 539 1.13 -0.03 -34.53
N GLY A 540 0.38 -0.52 -33.54
CA GLY A 540 0.93 -1.18 -32.37
C GLY A 540 0.24 -0.80 -31.07
N THR A 541 0.87 -1.16 -29.95
CA THR A 541 0.38 -0.92 -28.59
C THR A 541 0.71 0.50 -28.11
N GLU A 542 -0.24 1.17 -27.47
CA GLU A 542 -0.05 2.48 -26.87
C GLU A 542 0.38 2.37 -25.40
N HIS A 543 1.37 3.17 -25.01
CA HIS A 543 1.83 3.23 -23.63
C HIS A 543 2.02 4.68 -23.19
N ASP A 544 1.52 4.99 -21.99
CA ASP A 544 1.80 6.24 -21.31
C ASP A 544 2.92 6.06 -20.30
N VAL A 545 3.78 7.07 -20.20
CA VAL A 545 4.85 7.12 -19.19
C VAL A 545 4.64 8.37 -18.33
N ASP A 546 4.02 8.18 -17.17
CA ASP A 546 3.88 9.23 -16.16
C ASP A 546 5.23 9.42 -15.46
N ILE A 547 5.74 10.64 -15.48
CA ILE A 547 7.04 10.97 -14.88
C ILE A 547 6.91 11.99 -13.75
N VAL A 548 7.76 11.85 -12.74
CA VAL A 548 7.95 12.83 -11.69
C VAL A 548 9.37 13.37 -11.77
N MET A 549 9.48 14.67 -12.00
CA MET A 549 10.76 15.39 -12.05
C MET A 549 10.96 16.20 -10.77
N PHE A 550 12.18 16.22 -10.24
CA PHE A 550 12.56 17.08 -9.12
C PHE A 550 13.95 17.65 -9.36
N GLN A 551 14.07 18.98 -9.37
CA GLN A 551 15.34 19.69 -9.63
C GLN A 551 16.05 19.24 -10.92
N GLY A 552 15.28 18.95 -11.97
CA GLY A 552 15.81 18.50 -13.26
C GLY A 552 16.13 17.00 -13.35
N GLU A 553 15.98 16.25 -12.26
CA GLU A 553 16.22 14.80 -12.21
C GLU A 553 14.91 14.01 -12.27
N LEU A 554 14.93 12.86 -12.95
CA LEU A 554 13.81 11.90 -12.97
C LEU A 554 13.79 11.12 -11.65
N VAL A 555 12.72 11.29 -10.86
CA VAL A 555 12.55 10.65 -9.54
C VAL A 555 11.71 9.38 -9.63
N ALA A 556 10.69 9.39 -10.49
CA ALA A 556 9.83 8.26 -10.72
C ALA A 556 9.34 8.25 -12.16
N ALA A 557 9.15 7.05 -12.70
CA ALA A 557 8.48 6.81 -13.96
C ALA A 557 7.53 5.62 -13.78
N MET A 558 6.28 5.78 -14.19
CA MET A 558 5.25 4.75 -14.17
C MET A 558 4.81 4.52 -15.61
N VAL A 559 4.85 3.27 -16.05
CA VAL A 559 4.44 2.89 -17.40
C VAL A 559 3.05 2.28 -17.31
N THR A 560 2.12 2.83 -18.05
CA THR A 560 0.75 2.34 -18.19
C THR A 560 0.57 1.83 -19.61
N ASP A 561 0.12 0.57 -19.74
CA ASP A 561 -0.31 0.00 -21.02
C ASP A 561 -1.76 0.42 -21.24
N ASN A 562 -2.01 1.21 -22.29
CA ASN A 562 -3.34 1.70 -22.64
C ASN A 562 -4.11 0.72 -23.52
N GLY A 563 -3.50 -0.42 -23.88
CA GLY A 563 -4.04 -1.36 -24.85
C GLY A 563 -3.76 -0.96 -26.31
N PRO A 564 -4.31 -1.71 -27.27
CA PRO A 564 -4.24 -1.39 -28.70
C PRO A 564 -5.21 -0.29 -29.13
#